data_AF-A0A7Y5RJI4-F1
#
_entry.id   AF-A0A7Y5RJI4-F1
#
_cell.length_a   1.000
_cell.length_b   1.000
_cell.length_c   1.000
_cell.angle_alpha   90.00
_cell.angle_beta   90.00
_cell.angle_gamma   90.00
#
_symmetry.space_group_name_H-M   'P 1'
#
loop_
_entity.id
_entity.type
_entity.pdbx_description
1 polymer ?
#
loop_
_entity_poly.entity_id
_entity_poly.type
_entity_poly.pdbx_seq_one_letter_code
_entity_poly.pdbx_strand_id
1 'polypeptide(L)' 'MLEEALEHLVKGIVDHDEDVVVRRKELRRGELLEVRVHPDDLGRVIGRSGRTASALRT' A
#
# COMPACT_ATOMS: atom_id res chain seq x y z
N MET A 1 -3.38 10.75 8.70
CA MET A 1 -1.90 10.79 8.84
C MET A 1 -1.23 9.56 8.24
N LEU A 2 -1.24 8.37 8.87
CA LEU A 2 -0.52 7.20 8.33
C LEU A 2 -1.13 6.66 7.02
N GLU A 3 -2.46 6.62 6.94
CA GLU A 3 -3.21 6.22 5.74
C GLU A 3 -2.91 7.12 4.54
N GLU A 4 -3.00 8.44 4.69
CA GLU A 4 -2.70 9.42 3.63
C GLU A 4 -1.23 9.37 3.19
N ALA A 5 -0.31 9.19 4.12
CA ALA A 5 1.11 9.03 3.81
C ALA A 5 1.36 7.75 3.00
N LEU A 6 0.77 6.63 3.41
CA LEU A 6 0.88 5.36 2.70
C LEU A 6 0.24 5.45 1.31
N GLU A 7 -0.92 6.08 1.18
CA GLU A 7 -1.59 6.32 -0.11
C GLU A 7 -0.70 7.15 -1.05
N HIS A 8 -0.13 8.25 -0.56
CA HIS A 8 0.75 9.09 -1.37
C HIS A 8 2.01 8.34 -1.83
N LEU A 9 2.62 7.54 -0.95
CA LEU A 9 3.79 6.73 -1.30
C LEU A 9 3.47 5.68 -2.36
N VAL A 10 2.34 4.98 -2.22
CA VAL A 10 1.94 3.93 -3.16
C VAL A 10 1.58 4.52 -4.52
N LYS A 11 0.87 5.66 -4.56
CA LYS A 11 0.58 6.39 -5.81
C LYS A 11 1.84 6.79 -6.59
N GLY A 12 2.93 7.12 -5.89
CA GLY A 12 4.22 7.42 -6.53
C GLY A 12 4.96 6.18 -7.07
N ILE A 13 4.52 4.97 -6.72
CA ILE A 13 5.15 3.73 -7.17
C ILE A 13 4.44 3.24 -8.44
N VAL A 14 3.11 3.22 -8.46
CA VAL A 14 2.27 2.57 -9.47
C VAL A 14 2.04 3.41 -10.72
N ASP A 15 1.58 2.79 -11.81
CA ASP A 15 1.16 3.50 -13.03
C ASP A 15 -0.33 3.88 -13.01
N HIS A 16 -1.19 3.11 -12.31
CA HIS A 16 -2.62 3.40 -12.12
C HIS A 16 -2.85 3.99 -10.72
N ASP A 17 -2.61 5.29 -10.56
CA ASP A 17 -2.67 5.97 -9.26
C ASP A 17 -4.11 6.17 -8.75
N GLU A 18 -5.08 6.21 -9.66
CA GLU A 18 -6.52 6.30 -9.39
C GLU A 18 -7.08 5.05 -8.70
N ASP A 19 -6.44 3.90 -8.91
CA ASP A 19 -6.84 2.60 -8.38
C ASP A 19 -6.23 2.31 -7.00
N VAL A 20 -5.43 3.23 -6.47
CA VAL A 20 -4.84 3.11 -5.14
C VAL A 20 -5.88 3.45 -4.08
N VAL A 21 -6.27 2.45 -3.31
CA VAL A 21 -7.20 2.59 -2.18
C VAL A 21 -6.54 2.05 -0.92
N VAL A 22 -6.35 2.92 0.07
CA VAL A 22 -5.95 2.52 1.42
C VAL A 22 -7.20 2.44 2.30
N ARG A 23 -7.27 1.40 3.14
CA ARG A 23 -8.35 1.21 4.10
C ARG A 23 -7.81 0.91 5.48
N ARG A 24 -8.21 1.72 6.45
CA ARG A 24 -8.00 1.43 7.87
C ARG A 24 -9.06 0.46 8.40
N LYS A 25 -8.61 -0.60 9.07
CA LYS A 25 -9.45 -1.55 9.81
C LYS A 25 -8.99 -1.62 11.26
N GLU A 26 -9.92 -1.36 12.17
CA GLU A 26 -9.69 -1.61 13.60
C GLU A 26 -9.74 -3.10 13.89
N LEU A 27 -8.71 -3.62 14.54
CA LEU A 27 -8.63 -5.00 14.99
C LEU A 27 -8.66 -5.05 16.52
N ARG A 28 -8.91 -6.25 17.07
CA ARG A 28 -8.86 -6.47 18.52
C ARG A 28 -7.50 -6.12 19.14
N ARG A 29 -6.43 -6.15 18.35
CA ARG A 29 -5.07 -5.75 18.74
C ARG A 29 -4.47 -4.85 17.66
N GLY A 30 -4.72 -3.56 17.80
CA GLY A 30 -4.17 -2.53 16.93
C GLY A 30 -5.02 -2.32 15.66
N GLU A 31 -4.35 -1.84 14.63
CA GLU A 31 -4.97 -1.47 13.36
C GLU A 31 -4.29 -2.17 12.19
N LEU A 32 -5.05 -2.36 11.12
CA LEU A 32 -4.56 -2.86 9.85
C LEU A 32 -4.82 -1.81 8.78
N LEU A 33 -3.77 -1.45 8.04
CA LEU A 33 -3.90 -0.69 6.80
C LEU A 33 -3.86 -1.69 5.63
N GLU A 34 -4.97 -1.81 4.92
CA GLU A 34 -5.06 -2.57 3.67
C GLU A 34 -4.81 -1.63 2.50
N VAL A 35 -3.85 -1.97 1.64
CA VAL A 35 -3.61 -1.28 0.37
C VAL A 35 -4.14 -2.15 -0.75
N ARG A 36 -4.97 -1.56 -1.62
CA ARG A 36 -5.44 -2.15 -2.86
C ARG A 36 -4.94 -1.31 -4.02
N VAL A 37 -4.51 -1.99 -5.08
CA VAL A 37 -3.96 -1.40 -6.30
C VAL A 37 -4.45 -2.18 -7.51
N HIS A 38 -4.27 -1.63 -8.69
CA HIS A 38 -4.54 -2.32 -9.95
C HIS A 38 -3.69 -3.62 -10.05
N PRO A 39 -4.22 -4.73 -10.60
CA PRO A 39 -3.49 -6.00 -10.69
C PRO A 39 -2.13 -5.88 -11.41
N ASP A 40 -2.03 -5.03 -12.43
CA ASP A 40 -0.79 -4.85 -13.20
C ASP A 40 0.32 -4.16 -12.38
N ASP A 41 -0.05 -3.41 -11.34
CA ASP A 41 0.87 -2.70 -10.46
C ASP A 41 1.32 -3.53 -9.26
N LEU A 42 0.68 -4.68 -9.01
CA LEU A 42 0.95 -5.53 -7.84
C LEU A 42 2.43 -5.90 -7.74
N GLY A 43 3.03 -6.30 -8.88
CA GLY A 43 4.45 -6.68 -8.92
C GLY A 43 5.37 -5.53 -8.55
N ARG A 44 4.98 -4.30 -8.88
CA ARG A 44 5.75 -3.09 -8.58
C ARG A 44 5.68 -2.70 -7.10
N VAL A 45 4.49 -2.79 -6.51
CA VAL A 45 4.27 -2.55 -5.08
C VAL A 45 4.97 -3.59 -4.21
N ILE A 46 4.96 -4.86 -4.61
CA ILE A 46 5.73 -5.91 -3.93
C ILE A 46 7.24 -5.62 -4.06
N GLY A 47 7.67 -5.27 -5.26
CA GLY A 47 9.07 -5.01 -5.59
C GLY A 47 9.92 -6.29 -5.62
N ARG A 48 11.15 -6.17 -6.11
CA ARG A 48 12.06 -7.33 -6.21
C ARG A 48 12.27 -7.97 -4.85
N SER A 49 11.97 -9.26 -4.73
CA SER A 49 12.06 -10.05 -3.50
C SER A 49 11.22 -9.49 -2.34
N GLY A 50 10.14 -8.76 -2.63
CA GLY A 50 9.26 -8.19 -1.61
C GLY A 50 9.84 -6.98 -0.87
N ARG A 51 10.94 -6.39 -1.36
CA ARG A 51 11.65 -5.31 -0.66
C ARG A 51 10.81 -4.04 -0.49
N THR A 52 10.05 -3.67 -1.51
CA THR A 52 9.21 -2.46 -1.46
C THR A 52 8.09 -2.65 -0.43
N ALA A 53 7.34 -3.75 -0.51
CA ALA A 53 6.30 -4.06 0.46
C ALA A 53 6.85 -4.19 1.89
N SER A 54 8.03 -4.77 2.07
CA SER A 54 8.66 -4.91 3.39
C SER A 54 9.08 -3.57 3.98
N ALA A 55 9.53 -2.62 3.17
CA ALA A 55 9.90 -1.27 3.62
C ALA A 55 8.69 -0.42 4.03
N LEU A 56 7.50 -0.71 3.48
CA LEU A 56 6.25 -0.04 3.82
C LEU A 56 5.56 -0.63 5.07
N ARG A 57 5.94 -1.85 5.50
CA ARG A 57 5.40 -2.45 6.73
C ARG A 57 5.97 -1.72 7.95
N THR A 58 5.09 -1.34 8.85
CA THR A 58 5.39 -0.79 10.18
C THR A 58 4.96 -1.74 11.28
#